data_AF-N8RCK9-F1
#
_entry.id   AF-N8RCK9-F1
#
_cell.length_a   1.000
_cell.length_b   1.000
_cell.length_c   1.000
_cell.angle_alpha   90.00
_cell.angle_beta   90.00
_cell.angle_gamma   90.00
#
_symmetry.space_group_name_H-M   'P 1'
#
loop_
_entity.id
_entity.type
_entity.pdbx_description
1 polymer ?
#
loop_
_entity_poly.entity_id
_entity_poly.type
_entity_poly.pdbx_seq_one_letter_code
_entity_poly.pdbx_strand_id
1 'polypeptide(L)'
;MCTITVYYFNFCDGRNVTIRNGIKGYRYDLNSEYYMDTPVNEIAKNVVDSIENIIREEYRFLFKNNELNLTYLEKIYLYLIALKCQVNEFGKLNKEIWQDMFITERADKNFLIKSLYDKRVIFNTNKNDEIIKNINENSKLFLKKSHLIDLEFRNKYQKYKYLFLEENTFLNFDLNYESFNHMFEELRNQFDYYELDYLDIKEIREFILEQKIIDAYQLISNIQKYRPIPIEKSIELDCVLVELVEKYNLLIVNSLLNYQADKVASSLYSLEHGERKDRDHYFVNKMFIARITSYLEYCKLNNKIPSHIRGIGPNWSYTSLEYFVSKSIINEGLSWTTFSGDELIHKWLNRALLHKDLKGFVAQRFEMQSAPN
;
A
#
# COMPACT_ATOMS: atom_id res chain seq x y z
N MET A 1 0.30 24.25 10.37
CA MET A 1 -0.25 24.95 9.19
C MET A 1 0.71 24.76 8.04
N CYS A 2 0.41 23.85 7.11
CA CYS A 2 1.15 23.71 5.86
C CYS A 2 0.24 24.24 4.75
N THR A 3 0.64 25.36 4.16
CA THR A 3 0.03 25.94 2.97
C THR A 3 0.41 25.07 1.77
N ILE A 4 -0.56 24.42 1.15
CA ILE A 4 -0.37 23.70 -0.12
C ILE A 4 -0.64 24.71 -1.24
N THR A 5 0.42 25.08 -1.96
CA THR A 5 0.33 25.87 -3.19
C THR A 5 -0.10 24.95 -4.32
N VAL A 6 -1.34 25.10 -4.80
CA VAL A 6 -1.88 24.39 -5.97
C VAL A 6 -1.36 25.10 -7.22
N TYR A 7 -0.54 24.42 -8.01
CA TYR A 7 -0.12 24.91 -9.33
C TYR A 7 -1.19 24.57 -10.36
N TYR A 8 -1.87 25.60 -10.89
CA TYR A 8 -2.64 25.49 -12.12
C TYR A 8 -1.68 25.50 -13.31
N PHE A 9 -1.51 24.38 -14.00
CA PHE A 9 -0.89 24.36 -15.32
C PHE A 9 -1.98 24.46 -16.40
N ASN A 10 -2.22 25.69 -16.86
CA ASN A 10 -2.85 25.94 -18.15
C ASN A 10 -1.79 25.73 -19.23
N PHE A 11 -1.96 24.72 -20.10
CA PHE A 11 -1.26 24.68 -21.38
C PHE A 11 -2.27 24.91 -22.51
N CYS A 12 -2.45 26.18 -22.85
CA CYS A 12 -2.70 26.59 -24.23
C CYS A 12 -1.32 26.74 -24.88
N ASP A 13 -0.98 25.88 -25.84
CA ASP A 13 0.11 26.20 -26.77
C ASP A 13 -0.31 25.76 -28.17
N GLY A 14 -0.87 26.74 -28.89
CA GLY A 14 -1.14 26.63 -30.31
C GLY A 14 0.17 26.62 -31.08
N ARG A 15 0.40 25.58 -31.88
CA ARG A 15 1.34 25.65 -32.99
C ARG A 15 0.64 25.24 -34.27
N ASN A 16 0.51 26.22 -35.16
CA ASN A 16 0.10 26.08 -36.54
C ASN A 16 0.99 25.04 -37.24
N VAL A 17 0.38 23.95 -37.70
CA VAL A 17 1.02 23.04 -38.65
C VAL A 17 0.69 23.55 -40.05
N THR A 18 1.71 24.09 -40.72
CA THR A 18 1.66 24.48 -42.12
C THR A 18 1.49 23.22 -42.98
N ILE A 19 0.31 23.05 -43.58
CA ILE A 19 0.02 21.96 -44.51
C ILE A 19 0.77 22.24 -45.83
N ARG A 20 1.81 21.46 -46.13
CA ARG A 20 2.36 21.37 -47.49
C ARG A 20 1.59 20.30 -48.27
N ASN A 21 0.93 20.75 -49.33
CA ASN A 21 0.29 19.91 -50.34
C ASN A 21 1.27 18.92 -50.95
N GLY A 22 0.88 17.64 -50.93
CA GLY A 22 1.51 16.55 -51.67
C GLY A 22 0.46 15.49 -51.99
N ILE A 23 -0.12 15.61 -53.18
CA ILE A 23 -1.16 14.73 -53.73
C ILE A 23 -0.56 13.37 -54.13
N LYS A 24 -1.29 12.29 -53.82
CA LYS A 24 -1.49 11.01 -54.55
C LYS A 24 -1.56 9.86 -53.51
N GLY A 25 -2.60 9.07 -53.38
CA GLY A 25 -3.87 8.98 -54.07
C GLY A 25 -4.46 7.63 -53.69
N TYR A 26 -5.65 7.60 -53.13
CA TYR A 26 -6.58 6.46 -53.17
C TYR A 26 -7.97 7.05 -53.07
N ARG A 27 -8.63 7.22 -54.24
CA ARG A 27 -10.09 7.32 -54.30
C ARG A 27 -10.62 5.96 -53.85
N TYR A 28 -11.32 5.93 -52.74
CA TYR A 28 -12.29 4.88 -52.51
C TYR A 28 -13.65 5.46 -52.82
N ASP A 29 -14.28 4.87 -53.83
CA ASP A 29 -15.61 5.19 -54.31
C ASP A 29 -16.61 5.16 -53.16
N LEU A 30 -17.34 6.27 -53.01
CA LEU A 30 -18.56 6.37 -52.24
C LEU A 30 -19.67 5.66 -53.01
N ASN A 31 -19.73 4.33 -52.90
CA ASN A 31 -20.95 3.59 -53.15
C ASN A 31 -21.47 3.08 -51.81
N SER A 32 -22.42 3.80 -51.23
CA SER A 32 -23.27 3.29 -50.15
C SER A 32 -24.70 3.80 -50.30
N GLU A 33 -25.37 3.37 -51.37
CA GLU A 33 -26.80 3.08 -51.28
C GLU A 33 -26.92 1.64 -50.80
N TYR A 34 -27.09 1.43 -49.50
CA TYR A 34 -27.83 0.30 -48.94
C TYR A 34 -28.18 0.64 -47.49
N TYR A 35 -29.47 0.94 -47.28
CA TYR A 35 -30.10 1.12 -46.00
C TYR A 35 -30.00 -0.15 -45.15
N MET A 36 -29.34 -0.04 -44.01
CA MET A 36 -29.82 -0.47 -42.69
C MET A 36 -29.06 0.41 -41.70
N ASP A 37 -29.52 1.65 -41.49
CA ASP A 37 -28.91 2.57 -40.54
C ASP A 37 -29.24 2.10 -39.12
N THR A 38 -28.51 1.09 -38.64
CA THR A 38 -28.43 0.80 -37.22
C THR A 38 -28.03 2.11 -36.54
N PRO A 39 -28.83 2.64 -35.59
CA PRO A 39 -28.50 3.86 -34.88
C PRO A 39 -27.05 3.82 -34.40
N VAL A 40 -26.31 4.92 -34.58
CA VAL A 40 -24.89 5.03 -34.20
C VAL A 40 -24.65 4.56 -32.77
N ASN A 41 -25.62 4.81 -31.89
CA ASN A 41 -25.60 4.40 -30.50
C ASN A 41 -25.72 2.87 -30.30
N GLU A 42 -26.52 2.19 -31.12
CA GLU A 42 -26.64 0.72 -31.09
C GLU A 42 -25.36 0.05 -31.61
N ILE A 43 -24.68 0.64 -32.60
CA ILE A 43 -23.35 0.21 -33.02
C ILE A 43 -22.33 0.40 -31.88
N ALA A 44 -22.33 1.56 -31.22
CA ALA A 44 -21.43 1.83 -30.09
C ALA A 44 -21.66 0.86 -28.93
N LYS A 45 -22.93 0.54 -28.62
CA LYS A 45 -23.30 -0.48 -27.65
C LYS A 45 -22.72 -1.85 -28.02
N ASN A 46 -22.90 -2.31 -29.27
CA ASN A 46 -22.39 -3.61 -29.72
C ASN A 46 -20.85 -3.71 -29.60
N VAL A 47 -20.14 -2.61 -29.86
CA VAL A 47 -18.68 -2.55 -29.69
C VAL A 47 -18.29 -2.71 -28.22
N VAL A 48 -18.96 -1.97 -27.33
CA VAL A 48 -18.73 -2.07 -25.88
C VAL A 48 -19.04 -3.48 -25.40
N ASP A 49 -20.23 -4.01 -25.71
CA ASP A 49 -20.67 -5.35 -25.32
C ASP A 49 -19.69 -6.44 -25.80
N SER A 50 -19.12 -6.29 -27.01
CA SER A 50 -18.09 -7.19 -27.52
C SER A 50 -16.81 -7.16 -26.68
N ILE A 51 -16.34 -5.97 -26.28
CA ILE A 51 -15.18 -5.84 -25.38
C ILE A 51 -15.50 -6.43 -24.00
N GLU A 52 -16.70 -6.16 -23.46
CA GLU A 52 -17.12 -6.67 -22.16
C GLU A 52 -17.20 -8.20 -22.14
N ASN A 53 -17.63 -8.82 -23.25
CA ASN A 53 -17.65 -10.28 -23.39
C ASN A 53 -16.24 -10.90 -23.34
N ILE A 54 -15.24 -10.25 -23.94
CA ILE A 54 -13.85 -10.72 -23.93
C ILE A 54 -13.28 -10.71 -22.50
N ILE A 55 -13.55 -9.64 -21.73
CA ILE A 55 -12.97 -9.48 -20.39
C ILE A 55 -13.84 -10.05 -19.25
N ARG A 56 -14.99 -10.64 -19.60
CA ARG A 56 -16.03 -11.01 -18.64
C ARG A 56 -15.56 -11.94 -17.53
N GLU A 57 -14.69 -12.89 -17.85
CA GLU A 57 -14.23 -13.90 -16.90
C GLU A 57 -13.19 -13.34 -15.92
N GLU A 58 -12.15 -12.69 -16.44
CA GLU A 58 -11.00 -12.24 -15.65
C GLU A 58 -11.26 -10.89 -14.95
N TYR A 59 -12.02 -10.00 -15.57
CA TYR A 59 -12.25 -8.63 -15.10
C TYR A 59 -13.70 -8.36 -14.72
N ARG A 60 -14.44 -9.41 -14.30
CA ARG A 60 -15.87 -9.28 -13.93
C ARG A 60 -16.16 -8.19 -12.90
N PHE A 61 -15.19 -7.91 -12.03
CA PHE A 61 -15.29 -6.89 -11.00
C PHE A 61 -15.41 -5.46 -11.57
N LEU A 62 -14.97 -5.21 -12.81
CA LEU A 62 -15.11 -3.90 -13.46
C LEU A 62 -16.56 -3.54 -13.82
N PHE A 63 -17.45 -4.53 -13.87
CA PHE A 63 -18.87 -4.35 -14.22
C PHE A 63 -19.79 -4.16 -13.02
N LYS A 64 -19.26 -4.31 -11.80
CA LYS A 64 -20.06 -4.19 -10.58
C LYS A 64 -19.77 -2.85 -9.93
N ASN A 65 -20.82 -2.13 -9.56
CA ASN A 65 -20.73 -1.07 -8.55
C ASN A 65 -20.53 -1.77 -7.20
N ASN A 66 -19.27 -2.09 -6.89
CA ASN A 66 -18.92 -2.64 -5.60
C ASN A 66 -18.46 -1.48 -4.72
N GLU A 67 -19.21 -1.19 -3.66
CA GLU A 67 -18.63 -0.54 -2.50
C GLU A 67 -17.49 -1.44 -2.01
N LEU A 68 -16.27 -0.92 -2.08
CA LEU A 68 -15.10 -1.65 -1.60
C LEU A 68 -15.14 -1.66 -0.08
N ASN A 69 -15.40 -2.82 0.51
CA ASN A 69 -15.38 -3.02 1.95
C ASN A 69 -13.93 -3.05 2.47
N LEU A 70 -13.37 -1.86 2.69
CA LEU A 70 -12.01 -1.65 3.16
C LEU A 70 -11.97 -1.49 4.68
N THR A 71 -11.00 -2.15 5.32
CA THR A 71 -10.68 -1.95 6.75
C THR A 71 -10.06 -0.57 6.98
N TYR A 72 -9.95 -0.14 8.24
CA TYR A 72 -9.30 1.11 8.59
C TYR A 72 -7.87 1.21 8.04
N LEU A 73 -7.05 0.16 8.21
CA LEU A 73 -5.67 0.18 7.73
C LEU A 73 -5.59 0.16 6.20
N GLU A 74 -6.44 -0.60 5.54
CA GLU A 74 -6.50 -0.61 4.07
C GLU A 74 -6.85 0.76 3.49
N LYS A 75 -7.74 1.52 4.15
CA LYS A 75 -8.07 2.89 3.74
C LYS A 75 -6.88 3.84 3.88
N ILE A 76 -6.15 3.77 5.00
CA ILE A 76 -4.90 4.54 5.18
C ILE A 76 -3.90 4.17 4.09
N TYR A 77 -3.76 2.88 3.84
CA TYR A 77 -2.78 2.38 2.91
C TYR A 77 -3.12 2.78 1.46
N LEU A 78 -4.39 2.67 1.06
CA LEU A 78 -4.89 3.15 -0.22
C LEU A 78 -4.64 4.65 -0.40
N TYR A 79 -4.87 5.45 0.65
CA TYR A 79 -4.56 6.88 0.64
C TYR A 79 -3.06 7.14 0.42
N LEU A 80 -2.18 6.36 1.04
CA LEU A 80 -0.73 6.49 0.83
C LEU A 80 -0.32 6.12 -0.60
N ILE A 81 -0.89 5.05 -1.16
CA ILE A 81 -0.66 4.66 -2.56
C ILE A 81 -1.11 5.79 -3.49
N ALA A 82 -2.32 6.29 -3.30
CA ALA A 82 -2.88 7.38 -4.08
C ALA A 82 -2.00 8.64 -4.04
N LEU A 83 -1.48 8.99 -2.86
CA LEU A 83 -0.62 10.15 -2.67
C LEU A 83 0.76 9.98 -3.33
N LYS A 84 1.36 8.79 -3.24
CA LYS A 84 2.72 8.54 -3.72
C LYS A 84 2.80 8.17 -5.20
N CYS A 85 1.91 7.33 -5.69
CA CYS A 85 2.06 6.67 -6.99
C CYS A 85 1.55 7.46 -8.20
N GLN A 86 1.25 8.76 -8.03
CA GLN A 86 0.82 9.67 -9.09
C GLN A 86 -0.30 9.07 -9.95
N VAL A 87 -1.38 8.68 -9.29
CA VAL A 87 -2.53 8.05 -9.93
C VAL A 87 -3.20 9.04 -10.88
N ASN A 88 -3.54 8.59 -12.08
CA ASN A 88 -4.28 9.43 -13.02
C ASN A 88 -5.80 9.29 -12.90
N GLU A 89 -6.53 10.02 -13.72
CA GLU A 89 -8.01 10.02 -13.75
C GLU A 89 -8.65 8.65 -14.03
N PHE A 90 -7.90 7.71 -14.62
CA PHE A 90 -8.35 6.33 -14.88
C PHE A 90 -7.83 5.32 -13.85
N GLY A 91 -7.19 5.78 -12.77
CA GLY A 91 -6.69 4.92 -11.70
C GLY A 91 -5.33 4.28 -11.98
N LYS A 92 -4.67 4.59 -13.10
CA LYS A 92 -3.38 3.99 -13.44
C LYS A 92 -2.28 4.48 -12.52
N LEU A 93 -1.52 3.53 -11.99
CA LEU A 93 -0.34 3.80 -11.19
C LEU A 93 0.87 4.02 -12.11
N ASN A 94 1.73 4.98 -11.75
CA ASN A 94 3.04 5.07 -12.41
C ASN A 94 3.84 3.80 -12.08
N LYS A 95 4.20 3.03 -13.10
CA LYS A 95 4.86 1.72 -12.96
C LYS A 95 6.16 1.78 -12.16
N GLU A 96 7.02 2.77 -12.42
CA GLU A 96 8.32 2.89 -11.75
C GLU A 96 8.15 3.26 -10.29
N ILE A 97 7.26 4.22 -10.00
CA ILE A 97 6.97 4.66 -8.62
C ILE A 97 6.25 3.56 -7.84
N TRP A 98 5.34 2.82 -8.48
CA TRP A 98 4.66 1.69 -7.87
C TRP A 98 5.64 0.57 -7.51
N GLN A 99 6.60 0.25 -8.39
CA GLN A 99 7.63 -0.74 -8.10
C GLN A 99 8.53 -0.32 -6.94
N ASP A 100 8.94 0.96 -6.89
CA ASP A 100 9.71 1.50 -5.77
C ASP A 100 8.90 1.47 -4.46
N MET A 101 7.62 1.84 -4.50
CA MET A 101 6.71 1.73 -3.35
C MET A 101 6.55 0.28 -2.90
N PHE A 102 6.38 -0.66 -3.82
CA PHE A 102 6.24 -2.07 -3.51
C PHE A 102 7.45 -2.62 -2.74
N ILE A 103 8.66 -2.18 -3.11
CA ILE A 103 9.90 -2.55 -2.41
C ILE A 103 9.98 -1.85 -1.04
N THR A 104 9.77 -0.53 -1.00
CA THR A 104 9.92 0.27 0.23
C THR A 104 8.89 -0.07 1.29
N GLU A 105 7.67 -0.45 0.90
CA GLU A 105 6.61 -0.93 1.80
C GLU A 105 6.76 -2.39 2.23
N ARG A 106 7.80 -3.09 1.73
CA ARG A 106 8.05 -4.50 2.02
C ARG A 106 6.82 -5.35 1.68
N ALA A 107 6.24 -5.07 0.51
CA ALA A 107 4.95 -5.59 0.05
C ALA A 107 4.86 -7.12 0.05
N ASP A 108 5.98 -7.81 -0.18
CA ASP A 108 6.11 -9.26 -0.14
C ASP A 108 5.81 -9.84 1.26
N LYS A 109 5.93 -9.01 2.30
CA LYS A 109 5.70 -9.36 3.70
C LYS A 109 4.56 -8.56 4.33
N ASN A 110 3.89 -7.70 3.57
CA ASN A 110 2.84 -6.83 4.08
C ASN A 110 1.47 -7.35 3.63
N PHE A 111 0.66 -7.82 4.59
CA PHE A 111 -0.67 -8.37 4.31
C PHE A 111 -1.62 -7.35 3.65
N LEU A 112 -1.42 -6.05 3.87
CA LEU A 112 -2.29 -5.00 3.33
C LEU A 112 -2.29 -4.97 1.80
N ILE A 113 -1.11 -5.08 1.16
CA ILE A 113 -1.03 -5.10 -0.31
C ILE A 113 -1.74 -6.33 -0.86
N LYS A 114 -1.50 -7.49 -0.24
CA LYS A 114 -2.14 -8.74 -0.64
C LYS A 114 -3.66 -8.63 -0.54
N SER A 115 -4.16 -8.08 0.57
CA SER A 115 -5.59 -7.85 0.76
C SER A 115 -6.19 -6.91 -0.29
N LEU A 116 -5.50 -5.82 -0.65
CA LEU A 116 -5.95 -4.91 -1.70
C LEU A 116 -6.01 -5.55 -3.09
N TYR A 117 -5.09 -6.47 -3.41
CA TYR A 117 -5.16 -7.29 -4.63
C TYR A 117 -6.30 -8.30 -4.58
N ASP A 118 -6.49 -8.98 -3.45
CA ASP A 118 -7.55 -9.98 -3.25
C ASP A 118 -8.94 -9.34 -3.37
N LYS A 119 -9.11 -8.12 -2.82
CA LYS A 119 -10.32 -7.31 -2.91
C LYS A 119 -10.50 -6.62 -4.26
N ARG A 120 -9.57 -6.79 -5.21
CA ARG A 120 -9.57 -6.13 -6.54
C ARG A 120 -9.63 -4.61 -6.46
N VAL A 121 -9.09 -4.04 -5.38
CA VAL A 121 -8.86 -2.60 -5.23
C VAL A 121 -7.65 -2.20 -6.05
N ILE A 122 -6.63 -3.06 -6.07
CA ILE A 122 -5.49 -2.99 -6.98
C ILE A 122 -5.60 -4.18 -7.91
N PHE A 123 -5.41 -3.96 -9.20
CA PHE A 123 -5.38 -5.03 -10.18
C PHE A 123 -4.40 -4.72 -11.30
N ASN A 124 -3.86 -5.79 -11.88
CA ASN A 124 -3.05 -5.69 -13.08
C ASN A 124 -3.94 -5.97 -14.29
N THR A 125 -3.72 -5.24 -15.37
CA THR A 125 -4.29 -5.57 -16.68
C THR A 125 -3.22 -6.20 -17.54
N ASN A 126 -3.66 -7.11 -18.39
CA ASN A 126 -2.84 -7.67 -19.46
C ASN A 126 -3.21 -7.01 -20.79
N LYS A 127 -2.20 -6.81 -21.65
CA LYS A 127 -2.44 -6.41 -23.03
C LYS A 127 -3.31 -7.48 -23.71
N ASN A 128 -4.39 -7.06 -24.37
CA ASN A 128 -5.26 -7.99 -25.09
C ASN A 128 -5.38 -7.57 -26.56
N ASP A 129 -4.80 -8.37 -27.46
CA ASP A 129 -4.74 -8.06 -28.89
C ASP A 129 -6.14 -8.04 -29.56
N GLU A 130 -7.10 -8.83 -29.06
CA GLU A 130 -8.48 -8.86 -29.58
C GLU A 130 -9.22 -7.56 -29.25
N ILE A 131 -9.08 -7.07 -28.01
CA ILE A 131 -9.62 -5.78 -27.58
C ILE A 131 -8.97 -4.64 -28.37
N ILE A 132 -7.65 -4.69 -28.54
CA ILE A 132 -6.91 -3.68 -29.32
C ILE A 132 -7.39 -3.65 -30.77
N LYS A 133 -7.61 -4.81 -31.39
CA LYS A 133 -8.18 -4.91 -32.74
C LYS A 133 -9.56 -4.26 -32.80
N ASN A 134 -10.45 -4.60 -31.88
CA ASN A 134 -11.80 -4.04 -31.80
C ASN A 134 -11.78 -2.52 -31.62
N ILE A 135 -10.92 -2.00 -30.73
CA ILE A 135 -10.70 -0.56 -30.55
C ILE A 135 -10.19 0.11 -31.83
N ASN A 136 -9.23 -0.50 -32.52
CA ASN A 136 -8.64 0.10 -33.71
C ASN A 136 -9.67 0.20 -34.85
N GLU A 137 -10.45 -0.86 -35.07
CA GLU A 137 -11.52 -0.93 -36.08
C GLU A 137 -12.61 0.13 -35.81
N ASN A 138 -12.93 0.38 -34.54
CA ASN A 138 -14.02 1.29 -34.15
C ASN A 138 -13.56 2.70 -33.74
N SER A 139 -12.25 2.96 -33.71
CA SER A 139 -11.68 4.25 -33.29
C SER A 139 -12.26 5.46 -34.04
N LYS A 140 -12.47 5.32 -35.36
CA LYS A 140 -13.04 6.39 -36.21
C LYS A 140 -14.49 6.71 -35.85
N LEU A 141 -15.29 5.72 -35.44
CA LEU A 141 -16.66 5.90 -34.98
C LEU A 141 -16.68 6.75 -33.70
N PHE A 142 -15.92 6.33 -32.68
CA PHE A 142 -15.84 6.99 -31.38
C PHE A 142 -15.19 8.38 -31.43
N LEU A 143 -14.36 8.66 -32.44
CA LEU A 143 -13.78 10.00 -32.66
C LEU A 143 -14.70 10.93 -33.44
N LYS A 144 -15.23 10.49 -34.60
CA LYS A 144 -15.95 11.38 -35.53
C LYS A 144 -17.43 11.54 -35.20
N LYS A 145 -18.07 10.50 -34.67
CA LYS A 145 -19.50 10.49 -34.33
C LYS A 145 -19.74 10.52 -32.83
N SER A 146 -18.75 10.95 -32.04
CA SER A 146 -18.82 10.97 -30.57
C SER A 146 -20.12 11.58 -30.06
N HIS A 147 -20.49 12.77 -30.56
CA HIS A 147 -21.71 13.52 -30.20
C HIS A 147 -23.04 12.77 -30.41
N LEU A 148 -23.05 11.67 -31.17
CA LEU A 148 -24.22 10.81 -31.41
C LEU A 148 -24.22 9.54 -30.55
N ILE A 149 -23.18 9.34 -29.74
CA ILE A 149 -22.99 8.20 -28.85
C ILE A 149 -23.29 8.64 -27.43
N ASP A 150 -24.10 7.86 -26.72
CA ASP A 150 -24.41 8.10 -25.33
C ASP A 150 -23.14 8.18 -24.48
N LEU A 151 -23.18 9.06 -23.47
CA LEU A 151 -22.06 9.33 -22.59
C LEU A 151 -21.55 8.05 -21.90
N GLU A 152 -22.46 7.15 -21.53
CA GLU A 152 -22.13 5.87 -20.91
C GLU A 152 -21.20 5.01 -21.80
N PHE A 153 -21.59 4.76 -23.06
CA PHE A 153 -20.79 3.94 -23.98
C PHE A 153 -19.47 4.60 -24.34
N ARG A 154 -19.45 5.94 -24.46
CA ARG A 154 -18.21 6.68 -24.70
C ARG A 154 -17.22 6.51 -23.53
N ASN A 155 -17.71 6.63 -22.30
CA ASN A 155 -16.89 6.49 -21.09
C ASN A 155 -16.38 5.07 -20.92
N LYS A 156 -17.23 4.06 -21.12
CA LYS A 156 -16.82 2.64 -21.09
C LYS A 156 -15.75 2.33 -22.14
N TYR A 157 -15.95 2.78 -23.38
CA TYR A 157 -14.98 2.59 -24.46
C TYR A 157 -13.62 3.23 -24.15
N GLN A 158 -13.62 4.47 -23.63
CA GLN A 158 -12.38 5.14 -23.22
C GLN A 158 -11.69 4.40 -22.07
N LYS A 159 -12.45 3.95 -21.06
CA LYS A 159 -11.92 3.17 -19.93
C LYS A 159 -11.29 1.86 -20.40
N TYR A 160 -11.98 1.06 -21.20
CA TYR A 160 -11.43 -0.22 -21.69
C TYR A 160 -10.24 -0.03 -22.61
N LYS A 161 -10.28 0.99 -23.48
CA LYS A 161 -9.11 1.36 -24.27
C LYS A 161 -7.92 1.66 -23.37
N TYR A 162 -8.13 2.42 -22.31
CA TYR A 162 -7.05 2.79 -21.40
C TYR A 162 -6.49 1.60 -20.61
N LEU A 163 -7.36 0.67 -20.20
CA LEU A 163 -6.99 -0.49 -19.39
C LEU A 163 -6.21 -1.57 -20.16
N PHE A 164 -6.58 -1.85 -21.43
CA PHE A 164 -6.12 -3.06 -22.13
C PHE A 164 -5.15 -2.79 -23.29
N LEU A 165 -4.74 -1.53 -23.51
CA LEU A 165 -3.74 -1.17 -24.52
C LEU A 165 -2.34 -1.68 -24.17
N GLU A 166 -2.00 -1.72 -22.89
CA GLU A 166 -0.71 -2.15 -22.38
C GLU A 166 -0.86 -2.78 -20.99
N GLU A 167 0.15 -3.56 -20.60
CA GLU A 167 0.20 -4.14 -19.26
C GLU A 167 0.49 -3.07 -18.22
N ASN A 168 -0.40 -2.91 -17.24
CA ASN A 168 -0.19 -1.96 -16.16
C ASN A 168 -0.95 -2.31 -14.87
N THR A 169 -0.66 -1.57 -13.80
CA THR A 169 -1.37 -1.69 -12.52
C THR A 169 -2.32 -0.51 -12.34
N PHE A 170 -3.53 -0.81 -11.90
CA PHE A 170 -4.60 0.16 -11.72
C PHE A 170 -5.20 0.07 -10.32
N LEU A 171 -5.59 1.22 -9.79
CA LEU A 171 -6.54 1.35 -8.70
C LEU A 171 -7.95 1.27 -9.27
N ASN A 172 -8.68 0.26 -8.84
CA ASN A 172 -10.12 0.19 -9.01
C ASN A 172 -10.75 1.12 -7.96
N PHE A 173 -11.14 2.32 -8.37
CA PHE A 173 -11.93 3.20 -7.52
C PHE A 173 -13.42 2.96 -7.77
N ASP A 174 -14.20 3.11 -6.71
CA ASP A 174 -15.64 3.00 -6.78
C ASP A 174 -16.21 4.06 -7.75
N LEU A 175 -17.10 3.63 -8.65
CA LEU A 175 -17.78 4.49 -9.61
C LEU A 175 -18.76 5.47 -8.94
N ASN A 176 -19.03 5.28 -7.64
CA ASN A 176 -19.84 6.20 -6.84
C ASN A 176 -19.18 7.57 -6.63
N TYR A 177 -17.87 7.69 -6.83
CA TYR A 177 -17.18 8.97 -6.71
C TYR A 177 -17.16 9.74 -8.04
N GLU A 178 -17.51 11.02 -7.99
CA GLU A 178 -17.51 11.90 -9.17
C GLU A 178 -16.11 12.07 -9.79
N SER A 179 -15.05 11.95 -8.99
CA SER A 179 -13.67 11.99 -9.44
C SER A 179 -12.73 11.29 -8.46
N PHE A 180 -11.51 10.97 -8.93
CA PHE A 180 -10.43 10.48 -8.08
C PHE A 180 -10.11 11.45 -6.93
N ASN A 181 -10.14 12.77 -7.20
CA ASN A 181 -9.89 13.78 -6.17
C ASN A 181 -10.96 13.76 -5.08
N HIS A 182 -12.23 13.59 -5.47
CA HIS A 182 -13.33 13.46 -4.51
C HIS A 182 -13.15 12.23 -3.62
N MET A 183 -12.84 11.06 -4.20
CA MET A 183 -12.51 9.85 -3.43
C MET A 183 -11.35 10.09 -2.47
N PHE A 184 -10.29 10.77 -2.93
CA PHE A 184 -9.08 11.01 -2.15
C PHE A 184 -9.33 11.94 -0.96
N GLU A 185 -10.11 13.02 -1.16
CA GLU A 185 -10.54 13.92 -0.10
C GLU A 185 -11.43 13.20 0.91
N GLU A 186 -12.36 12.36 0.45
CA GLU A 186 -13.23 11.60 1.33
C GLU A 186 -12.46 10.57 2.16
N LEU A 187 -11.53 9.81 1.55
CA LEU A 187 -10.64 8.89 2.28
C LEU A 187 -9.88 9.60 3.40
N ARG A 188 -9.37 10.81 3.12
CA ARG A 188 -8.70 11.63 4.13
C ARG A 188 -9.65 12.05 5.25
N ASN A 189 -10.83 12.54 4.90
CA ASN A 189 -11.83 12.96 5.88
C ASN A 189 -12.26 11.79 6.76
N GLN A 190 -12.40 10.58 6.20
CA GLN A 190 -12.74 9.39 6.96
C GLN A 190 -11.76 9.13 8.10
N PHE A 191 -10.47 9.47 8.00
CA PHE A 191 -9.53 9.30 9.12
C PHE A 191 -9.89 10.10 10.37
N ASP A 192 -10.56 11.24 10.22
CA ASP A 192 -10.97 12.10 11.34
C ASP A 192 -12.30 11.66 11.98
N TYR A 193 -13.11 10.85 11.26
CA TYR A 193 -14.47 10.45 11.69
C TYR A 193 -14.66 8.95 11.88
N TYR A 194 -13.73 8.11 11.41
CA TYR A 194 -13.86 6.66 11.47
C TYR A 194 -13.75 6.17 12.92
N GLU A 195 -14.78 5.46 13.39
CA GLU A 195 -14.75 4.82 14.71
C GLU A 195 -14.10 3.44 14.59
N LEU A 196 -12.98 3.25 15.29
CA LEU A 196 -12.30 1.96 15.34
C LEU A 196 -13.16 0.93 16.07
N ASP A 197 -13.39 -0.20 15.42
CA ASP A 197 -14.01 -1.36 16.04
C ASP A 197 -12.96 -2.33 16.60
N TYR A 198 -13.42 -3.45 17.17
CA TYR A 198 -12.54 -4.47 17.72
C TYR A 198 -11.64 -5.14 16.66
N LEU A 199 -12.15 -5.33 15.44
CA LEU A 199 -11.39 -5.92 14.34
C LEU A 199 -10.30 -4.95 13.88
N ASP A 200 -10.58 -3.65 13.79
CA ASP A 200 -9.59 -2.63 13.46
C ASP A 200 -8.46 -2.59 14.52
N ILE A 201 -8.80 -2.66 15.81
CA ILE A 201 -7.80 -2.71 16.89
C ILE A 201 -6.89 -3.94 16.75
N LYS A 202 -7.50 -5.09 16.45
CA LYS A 202 -6.76 -6.35 16.24
C LYS A 202 -5.83 -6.23 15.03
N GLU A 203 -6.31 -5.70 13.92
CA GLU A 203 -5.55 -5.50 12.69
C GLU A 203 -4.38 -4.53 12.90
N ILE A 204 -4.59 -3.42 13.63
CA ILE A 204 -3.53 -2.47 14.01
C ILE A 204 -2.42 -3.16 14.82
N ARG A 205 -2.80 -3.98 15.81
CA ARG A 205 -1.83 -4.73 16.62
C ARG A 205 -1.03 -5.71 15.78
N GLU A 206 -1.71 -6.51 14.95
CA GLU A 206 -1.06 -7.48 14.07
C GLU A 206 -0.08 -6.79 13.12
N PHE A 207 -0.51 -5.68 12.50
CA PHE A 207 0.35 -4.88 11.62
C PHE A 207 1.61 -4.35 12.33
N ILE A 208 1.45 -3.72 13.50
CA ILE A 208 2.58 -3.14 14.23
C ILE A 208 3.58 -4.22 14.62
N LEU A 209 3.11 -5.34 15.17
CA LEU A 209 3.99 -6.44 15.58
C LEU A 209 4.69 -7.08 14.39
N GLU A 210 4.00 -7.31 13.28
CA GLU A 210 4.60 -7.84 12.05
C GLU A 210 5.71 -6.93 11.52
N GLN A 211 5.47 -5.62 11.41
CA GLN A 211 6.51 -4.68 10.97
C GLN A 211 7.73 -4.68 11.89
N LYS A 212 7.49 -4.72 13.21
CA LYS A 212 8.56 -4.75 14.20
C LYS A 212 9.37 -6.05 14.17
N ILE A 213 8.73 -7.19 13.88
CA ILE A 213 9.42 -8.47 13.68
C ILE A 213 10.29 -8.41 12.41
N ILE A 214 9.77 -7.83 11.32
CA ILE A 214 10.55 -7.62 10.09
C ILE A 214 11.80 -6.77 10.36
N ASP A 215 11.64 -5.68 11.13
CA ASP A 215 12.75 -4.84 11.58
C ASP A 215 13.77 -5.64 12.40
N ALA A 216 13.33 -6.45 13.37
CA ALA A 216 14.22 -7.28 14.18
C ALA A 216 14.99 -8.31 13.32
N TYR A 217 14.33 -8.91 12.32
CA TYR A 217 15.00 -9.80 11.36
C TYR A 217 16.04 -9.08 10.51
N GLN A 218 15.81 -7.83 10.13
CA GLN A 218 16.81 -7.03 9.42
C GLN A 218 18.03 -6.75 10.30
N LEU A 219 17.84 -6.51 11.61
CA LEU A 219 18.95 -6.41 12.56
C LEU A 219 19.73 -7.71 12.68
N ILE A 220 19.04 -8.85 12.77
CA ILE A 220 19.68 -10.17 12.80
C ILE A 220 20.50 -10.41 11.53
N SER A 221 19.94 -10.12 10.36
CA SER A 221 20.66 -10.25 9.09
C SER A 221 21.91 -9.37 9.06
N ASN A 222 21.84 -8.14 9.60
CA ASN A 222 23.01 -7.28 9.73
C ASN A 222 24.05 -7.85 10.68
N ILE A 223 23.64 -8.43 11.82
CA ILE A 223 24.56 -9.13 12.74
C ILE A 223 25.26 -10.27 12.02
N GLN A 224 24.54 -11.10 11.26
CA GLN A 224 25.09 -12.26 10.53
C GLN A 224 26.11 -11.86 9.45
N LYS A 225 25.96 -10.67 8.84
CA LYS A 225 26.94 -10.15 7.87
C LYS A 225 28.30 -9.87 8.51
N TYR A 226 28.33 -9.42 9.76
CA TYR A 226 29.57 -9.06 10.45
C TYR A 226 30.07 -10.17 11.39
N ARG A 227 29.21 -11.11 11.76
CA ARG A 227 29.52 -12.24 12.65
C ARG A 227 28.94 -13.51 12.04
N PRO A 228 29.76 -14.51 11.67
CA PRO A 228 29.28 -15.74 11.06
C PRO A 228 28.65 -16.66 12.11
N ILE A 229 27.52 -16.25 12.70
CA ILE A 229 26.71 -17.07 13.58
C ILE A 229 25.54 -17.68 12.79
N PRO A 230 25.37 -19.00 12.81
CA PRO A 230 24.21 -19.64 12.19
C PRO A 230 22.98 -19.33 13.05
N ILE A 231 22.03 -18.62 12.46
CA ILE A 231 20.72 -18.33 13.07
C ILE A 231 19.68 -18.90 12.14
N GLU A 232 18.95 -19.88 12.64
CA GLU A 232 17.86 -20.53 11.92
C GLU A 232 16.55 -19.77 12.15
N LYS A 233 15.88 -19.40 11.05
CA LYS A 233 14.53 -18.86 11.12
C LYS A 233 13.58 -19.99 11.50
N SER A 234 12.88 -19.82 12.61
CA SER A 234 11.99 -20.83 13.17
C SER A 234 10.86 -20.15 13.94
N ILE A 235 9.76 -20.88 14.15
CA ILE A 235 8.63 -20.42 14.98
C ILE A 235 9.12 -20.06 16.39
N GLU A 236 10.11 -20.79 16.91
CA GLU A 236 10.73 -20.50 18.22
C GLU A 236 11.37 -19.11 18.24
N LEU A 237 12.11 -18.75 17.19
CA LEU A 237 12.68 -17.41 17.05
C LEU A 237 11.59 -16.35 16.88
N ASP A 238 10.55 -16.62 16.09
CA ASP A 238 9.42 -15.69 15.93
C ASP A 238 8.76 -15.37 17.27
N CYS A 239 8.46 -16.38 18.10
CA CYS A 239 7.88 -16.17 19.44
C CYS A 239 8.77 -15.30 20.32
N VAL A 240 10.09 -15.54 20.32
CA VAL A 240 11.04 -14.74 21.09
C VAL A 240 11.12 -13.31 20.58
N LEU A 241 11.08 -13.11 19.25
CA LEU A 241 11.10 -11.79 18.64
C LEU A 241 9.82 -11.01 18.94
N VAL A 242 8.64 -11.64 18.87
CA VAL A 242 7.36 -11.02 19.25
C VAL A 242 7.45 -10.41 20.65
N GLU A 243 7.84 -11.23 21.64
CA GLU A 243 7.95 -10.78 23.04
C GLU A 243 8.91 -9.57 23.16
N LEU A 244 10.02 -9.65 22.44
CA LEU A 244 11.10 -8.68 22.52
C LEU A 244 10.71 -7.34 21.88
N VAL A 245 10.06 -7.35 20.71
CA VAL A 245 9.68 -6.12 20.01
C VAL A 245 8.39 -5.49 20.53
N GLU A 246 7.51 -6.29 21.12
CA GLU A 246 6.31 -5.80 21.79
C GLU A 246 6.68 -4.94 23.01
N LYS A 247 7.64 -5.43 23.80
CA LYS A 247 8.04 -4.82 25.08
C LYS A 247 9.14 -3.75 24.95
N TYR A 248 10.02 -3.84 23.96
CA TYR A 248 11.19 -2.96 23.86
C TYR A 248 11.26 -2.25 22.50
N ASN A 249 11.73 -1.00 22.51
CA ASN A 249 12.00 -0.27 21.28
C ASN A 249 13.19 -0.85 20.51
N LEU A 250 13.28 -0.54 19.21
CA LEU A 250 14.22 -1.20 18.31
C LEU A 250 15.69 -0.93 18.68
N LEU A 251 16.00 0.18 19.34
CA LEU A 251 17.36 0.50 19.79
C LEU A 251 17.83 -0.43 20.92
N ILE A 252 16.92 -0.76 21.84
CA ILE A 252 17.16 -1.74 22.91
C ILE A 252 17.27 -3.14 22.31
N VAL A 253 16.34 -3.49 21.40
CA VAL A 253 16.37 -4.75 20.65
C VAL A 253 17.71 -4.97 19.96
N ASN A 254 18.19 -3.98 19.21
CA ASN A 254 19.46 -4.03 18.50
C ASN A 254 20.65 -4.26 19.44
N SER A 255 20.65 -3.58 20.59
CA SER A 255 21.68 -3.73 21.62
C SER A 255 21.71 -5.16 22.17
N LEU A 256 20.54 -5.67 22.56
CA LEU A 256 20.37 -7.00 23.12
C LEU A 256 20.81 -8.07 22.13
N LEU A 257 20.31 -8.01 20.89
CA LEU A 257 20.65 -8.97 19.84
C LEU A 257 22.16 -8.99 19.56
N ASN A 258 22.81 -7.83 19.49
CA ASN A 258 24.26 -7.76 19.30
C ASN A 258 25.04 -8.35 20.49
N TYR A 259 24.64 -8.02 21.72
CA TYR A 259 25.31 -8.53 22.91
C TYR A 259 25.22 -10.05 22.99
N GLN A 260 24.04 -10.62 22.73
CA GLN A 260 23.87 -12.07 22.71
C GLN A 260 24.63 -12.72 21.55
N ALA A 261 24.69 -12.05 20.39
CA ALA A 261 25.48 -12.52 19.25
C ALA A 261 26.98 -12.59 19.58
N ASP A 262 27.53 -11.61 20.30
CA ASP A 262 28.93 -11.63 20.76
C ASP A 262 29.20 -12.82 21.70
N LYS A 263 28.26 -13.12 22.60
CA LYS A 263 28.35 -14.29 23.49
C LYS A 263 28.28 -15.61 22.74
N VAL A 264 27.41 -15.70 21.73
CA VAL A 264 27.30 -16.89 20.88
C VAL A 264 28.56 -17.08 20.05
N ALA A 265 29.05 -16.03 19.39
CA ALA A 265 30.28 -16.08 18.61
C ALA A 265 31.48 -16.53 19.46
N SER A 266 31.62 -15.99 20.67
CA SER A 266 32.64 -16.43 21.62
C SER A 266 32.48 -17.89 22.04
N SER A 267 31.24 -18.34 22.29
CA SER A 267 30.98 -19.74 22.66
C SER A 267 31.29 -20.69 21.50
N LEU A 268 30.93 -20.30 20.27
CA LEU A 268 31.25 -21.07 19.07
C LEU A 268 32.76 -21.17 18.89
N TYR A 269 33.49 -20.05 18.97
CA TYR A 269 34.95 -20.05 18.89
C TYR A 269 35.59 -21.05 19.86
N SER A 270 35.15 -21.06 21.13
CA SER A 270 35.61 -22.03 22.13
C SER A 270 35.27 -23.48 21.78
N LEU A 271 34.10 -23.72 21.18
CA LEU A 271 33.72 -25.06 20.68
C LEU A 271 34.56 -25.49 19.48
N GLU A 272 34.92 -24.56 18.58
CA GLU A 272 35.76 -24.87 17.42
C GLU A 272 37.20 -25.26 17.81
N HIS A 273 37.71 -24.67 18.90
CA HIS A 273 39.09 -24.84 19.36
C HIS A 273 39.21 -25.75 20.61
N GLY A 274 38.10 -26.36 21.04
CA GLY A 274 38.07 -27.30 22.16
C GLY A 274 38.35 -28.75 21.75
N GLU A 275 38.62 -29.62 22.74
CA GLU A 275 38.96 -31.04 22.51
C GLU A 275 37.79 -31.89 21.97
N ARG A 276 36.55 -31.41 22.09
CA ARG A 276 35.35 -32.08 21.56
C ARG A 276 34.97 -31.50 20.20
N LYS A 277 35.32 -32.21 19.12
CA LYS A 277 35.10 -31.80 17.73
C LYS A 277 33.71 -32.14 17.16
N ASP A 278 32.89 -32.88 17.90
CA ASP A 278 31.55 -33.26 17.44
C ASP A 278 30.58 -32.10 17.65
N ARG A 279 30.38 -31.33 16.58
CA ARG A 279 29.37 -30.29 16.51
C ARG A 279 28.03 -30.92 16.17
N ASP A 280 27.12 -30.97 17.12
CA ASP A 280 25.72 -31.13 16.75
C ASP A 280 25.22 -29.82 16.12
N HIS A 281 25.07 -29.83 14.80
CA HIS A 281 24.57 -28.69 14.03
C HIS A 281 23.22 -28.18 14.54
N TYR A 282 22.38 -29.08 15.06
CA TYR A 282 21.09 -28.72 15.64
C TYR A 282 21.26 -27.83 16.88
N PHE A 283 22.20 -28.18 17.76
CA PHE A 283 22.47 -27.39 18.97
C PHE A 283 23.04 -26.01 18.62
N VAL A 284 23.98 -25.96 17.67
CA VAL A 284 24.66 -24.73 17.23
C VAL A 284 23.66 -23.69 16.70
N ASN A 285 22.71 -24.10 15.87
CA ASN A 285 21.68 -23.22 15.31
C ASN A 285 20.75 -22.62 16.37
N LYS A 286 20.55 -23.32 17.49
CA LYS A 286 19.65 -22.90 18.58
C LYS A 286 20.33 -22.06 19.66
N MET A 287 21.66 -21.99 19.69
CA MET A 287 22.39 -21.26 20.73
C MET A 287 21.98 -19.78 20.85
N PHE A 288 21.70 -19.13 19.72
CA PHE A 288 21.28 -17.73 19.70
C PHE A 288 19.90 -17.53 20.32
N ILE A 289 18.94 -18.37 19.93
CA ILE A 289 17.58 -18.35 20.46
C ILE A 289 17.62 -18.60 21.98
N ALA A 290 18.29 -19.68 22.42
CA ALA A 290 18.40 -20.05 23.83
C ALA A 290 19.02 -18.93 24.69
N ARG A 291 20.02 -18.22 24.17
CA ARG A 291 20.65 -17.09 24.86
C ARG A 291 19.71 -15.90 25.02
N ILE A 292 18.95 -15.55 23.97
CA ILE A 292 17.97 -14.47 24.05
C ILE A 292 16.88 -14.84 25.05
N THR A 293 16.30 -16.04 24.94
CA THR A 293 15.25 -16.53 25.85
C THR A 293 15.71 -16.48 27.31
N SER A 294 16.87 -17.06 27.61
CA SER A 294 17.42 -17.07 28.97
C SER A 294 17.66 -15.65 29.51
N TYR A 295 18.09 -14.73 28.66
CA TYR A 295 18.29 -13.33 29.05
C TYR A 295 16.96 -12.61 29.31
N LEU A 296 15.94 -12.83 28.48
CA LEU A 296 14.60 -12.27 28.70
C LEU A 296 13.97 -12.80 29.98
N GLU A 297 14.09 -14.09 30.27
CA GLU A 297 13.66 -14.70 31.53
C GLU A 297 14.39 -14.09 32.73
N TYR A 298 15.71 -13.92 32.63
CA TYR A 298 16.49 -13.23 33.66
C TYR A 298 15.98 -11.81 33.91
N CYS A 299 15.71 -11.04 32.84
CA CYS A 299 15.15 -9.69 32.94
C CYS A 299 13.77 -9.69 33.62
N LYS A 300 12.89 -10.63 33.28
CA LYS A 300 11.58 -10.80 33.92
C LYS A 300 11.70 -11.10 35.41
N LEU A 301 12.48 -12.11 35.78
CA LEU A 301 12.65 -12.57 37.16
C LEU A 301 13.24 -11.50 38.07
N ASN A 302 14.12 -10.65 37.53
CA ASN A 302 14.82 -9.62 38.31
C ASN A 302 14.20 -8.22 38.14
N ASN A 303 13.07 -8.09 37.43
CA ASN A 303 12.45 -6.82 37.07
C ASN A 303 13.45 -5.79 36.47
N LYS A 304 14.33 -6.28 35.58
CA LYS A 304 15.37 -5.47 34.93
C LYS A 304 14.98 -5.12 33.50
N ILE A 305 15.16 -3.86 33.15
CA ILE A 305 15.07 -3.38 31.76
C ILE A 305 16.47 -3.50 31.14
N PRO A 306 16.63 -4.01 29.91
CA PRO A 306 17.92 -3.99 29.23
C PRO A 306 18.38 -2.53 29.10
N SER A 307 19.49 -2.18 29.74
CA SER A 307 19.87 -0.78 30.01
C SER A 307 20.59 -0.08 28.86
N HIS A 308 21.00 -0.80 27.83
CA HIS A 308 21.85 -0.25 26.77
C HIS A 308 21.06 -0.07 25.48
N ILE A 309 21.10 1.13 24.91
CA ILE A 309 20.61 1.41 23.56
C ILE A 309 21.74 1.31 22.54
N ARG A 310 21.44 0.82 21.35
CA ARG A 310 22.39 0.78 20.22
C ARG A 310 21.71 1.33 18.97
N GLY A 311 22.32 2.34 18.35
CA GLY A 311 21.84 2.92 17.10
C GLY A 311 21.75 1.88 15.98
N ILE A 312 20.70 1.97 15.16
CA ILE A 312 20.37 1.04 14.06
C ILE A 312 21.11 1.36 12.73
N GLY A 313 21.97 2.38 12.75
CA GLY A 313 22.76 2.82 11.60
C GLY A 313 22.03 3.80 10.68
N PRO A 314 22.76 4.50 9.79
CA PRO A 314 22.20 5.57 8.95
C PRO A 314 21.35 5.06 7.78
N ASN A 315 21.50 3.80 7.39
CA ASN A 315 20.83 3.21 6.21
C ASN A 315 19.49 2.55 6.55
N TRP A 316 18.88 2.91 7.69
CA TRP A 316 17.59 2.34 8.09
C TRP A 316 16.47 2.98 7.28
N SER A 317 15.71 2.17 6.54
CA SER A 317 14.56 2.62 5.76
C SER A 317 13.26 2.38 6.52
N TYR A 318 12.37 3.37 6.45
CA TYR A 318 11.02 3.31 6.98
C TYR A 318 10.02 3.16 5.83
N THR A 319 8.93 2.45 6.08
CA THR A 319 7.79 2.43 5.15
C THR A 319 7.06 3.79 5.19
N SER A 320 6.30 4.09 4.15
CA SER A 320 5.43 5.27 4.09
C SER A 320 4.41 5.24 5.21
N LEU A 321 3.89 4.06 5.54
CA LEU A 321 2.93 3.89 6.61
C LEU A 321 3.57 4.17 7.98
N GLU A 322 4.77 3.66 8.26
CA GLU A 322 5.50 3.98 9.50
C GLU A 322 5.75 5.48 9.64
N TYR A 323 6.17 6.14 8.55
CA TYR A 323 6.37 7.59 8.54
C TYR A 323 5.06 8.34 8.76
N PHE A 324 3.99 7.96 8.07
CA PHE A 324 2.68 8.57 8.19
C PHE A 324 2.13 8.43 9.61
N VAL A 325 2.21 7.24 10.20
CA VAL A 325 1.76 7.00 11.58
C VAL A 325 2.57 7.84 12.55
N SER A 326 3.91 7.82 12.45
CA SER A 326 4.77 8.58 13.35
C SER A 326 4.51 10.08 13.29
N LYS A 327 4.31 10.63 12.08
CA LYS A 327 4.14 12.07 11.85
C LYS A 327 2.70 12.56 12.07
N SER A 328 1.72 11.84 11.54
CA SER A 328 0.32 12.30 11.49
C SER A 328 -0.48 11.79 12.69
N ILE A 329 -0.29 10.53 13.09
CA ILE A 329 -1.11 9.86 14.11
C ILE A 329 -0.47 9.92 15.49
N ILE A 330 0.84 9.74 15.62
CA ILE A 330 1.54 9.85 16.92
C ILE A 330 1.97 11.30 17.15
N ASN A 331 2.61 11.93 16.15
CA ASN A 331 3.01 13.35 16.12
C ASN A 331 3.80 13.82 17.37
N GLU A 332 4.73 12.99 17.84
CA GLU A 332 5.61 13.35 18.96
C GLU A 332 7.01 13.80 18.49
N GLY A 333 7.23 13.92 17.18
CA GLY A 333 8.53 14.25 16.60
C GLY A 333 9.59 13.15 16.73
N LEU A 334 9.19 11.95 17.17
CA LEU A 334 10.04 10.78 17.35
C LEU A 334 9.82 9.77 16.22
N SER A 335 10.87 8.99 15.90
CA SER A 335 10.80 7.96 14.87
C SER A 335 10.13 6.69 15.38
N TRP A 336 9.52 5.93 14.47
CA TRP A 336 8.94 4.61 14.72
C TRP A 336 9.80 3.68 15.59
N THR A 337 11.11 3.74 15.41
CA THR A 337 12.13 2.91 16.08
C THR A 337 12.36 3.24 17.55
N THR A 338 11.92 4.42 18.01
CA THR A 338 12.03 4.84 19.42
C THR A 338 10.97 4.24 20.32
N PHE A 339 9.89 3.72 19.73
CA PHE A 339 8.77 3.12 20.44
C PHE A 339 8.81 1.59 20.38
N SER A 340 8.36 0.93 21.46
CA SER A 340 8.03 -0.49 21.44
C SER A 340 6.72 -0.76 20.67
N GLY A 341 6.42 -2.03 20.39
CA GLY A 341 5.14 -2.42 19.80
C GLY A 341 3.95 -1.95 20.64
N ASP A 342 3.98 -2.24 21.95
CA ASP A 342 2.92 -1.81 22.88
C ASP A 342 2.76 -0.29 22.92
N GLU A 343 3.86 0.47 22.95
CA GLU A 343 3.82 1.93 22.95
C GLU A 343 3.17 2.47 21.67
N LEU A 344 3.52 1.92 20.50
CA LEU A 344 2.91 2.32 19.23
C LEU A 344 1.42 2.00 19.20
N ILE A 345 1.02 0.80 19.62
CA ILE A 345 -0.38 0.39 19.68
C ILE A 345 -1.15 1.36 20.58
N HIS A 346 -0.69 1.56 21.81
CA HIS A 346 -1.34 2.46 22.75
C HIS A 346 -1.42 3.90 22.23
N LYS A 347 -0.34 4.44 21.65
CA LYS A 347 -0.33 5.81 21.13
C LYS A 347 -1.26 5.99 19.93
N TRP A 348 -1.27 5.02 19.01
CA TRP A 348 -2.18 5.04 17.87
C TRP A 348 -3.64 5.02 18.33
N LEU A 349 -3.99 4.06 19.20
CA LEU A 349 -5.35 3.91 19.71
C LEU A 349 -5.79 5.13 20.55
N ASN A 350 -4.93 5.64 21.44
CA ASN A 350 -5.26 6.80 22.26
C ASN A 350 -5.51 8.05 21.41
N ARG A 351 -4.77 8.27 20.32
CA ARG A 351 -5.02 9.41 19.43
C ARG A 351 -6.35 9.26 18.69
N ALA A 352 -6.65 8.05 18.20
CA ALA A 352 -7.93 7.76 17.56
C ALA A 352 -9.11 7.97 18.53
N LEU A 353 -8.91 7.68 19.82
CA LEU A 353 -9.90 7.88 20.88
C LEU A 353 -9.97 9.33 21.41
N LEU A 354 -8.88 10.09 21.44
CA LEU A 354 -8.86 11.50 21.89
C LEU A 354 -9.62 12.43 20.92
N HIS A 355 -9.71 12.07 19.64
CA HIS A 355 -10.63 12.72 18.71
C HIS A 355 -12.11 12.52 19.09
N LYS A 356 -12.43 11.53 19.92
CA LYS A 356 -13.78 11.24 20.46
C LYS A 356 -14.13 12.18 21.62
N ASP A 357 -13.20 12.43 22.55
CA ASP A 357 -13.44 13.28 23.73
C ASP A 357 -13.53 14.78 23.39
N LEU A 358 -12.71 15.26 22.45
CA LEU A 358 -12.82 16.64 21.94
C LEU A 358 -14.16 16.89 21.24
N LYS A 359 -14.75 15.88 20.59
CA LYS A 359 -16.08 15.97 19.97
C LYS A 359 -17.19 16.00 21.02
N GLY A 360 -17.10 15.22 22.10
CA GLY A 360 -18.04 15.29 23.23
C GLY A 360 -18.04 16.67 23.90
N PHE A 361 -16.85 17.28 24.05
CA PHE A 361 -16.70 18.60 24.65
C PHE A 361 -17.20 19.74 23.74
N VAL A 362 -17.06 19.61 22.42
CA VAL A 362 -17.57 20.60 21.45
C VAL A 362 -19.08 20.45 21.25
N ALA A 363 -19.61 19.22 21.19
CA ALA A 363 -21.05 18.98 21.09
C ALA A 363 -21.82 19.49 22.33
N GLN A 364 -21.32 19.24 23.54
CA GLN A 364 -21.91 19.80 24.77
C GLN A 364 -21.87 21.33 24.83
N ARG A 365 -20.86 21.96 24.22
CA ARG A 365 -20.73 23.43 24.18
C ARG A 365 -21.66 24.09 23.17
N PHE A 366 -22.08 23.38 22.12
CA PHE A 366 -23.10 23.84 21.16
C PHE A 366 -24.54 23.55 21.61
N GLU A 367 -24.77 22.47 22.38
CA GLU A 367 -26.08 22.20 23.00
C GLU A 367 -26.39 23.18 24.16
N MET A 368 -25.39 23.65 24.91
CA MET A 368 -25.59 24.69 25.93
C MET A 368 -25.80 26.11 25.36
N GLN A 369 -25.56 26.34 24.07
CA GLN A 369 -25.78 27.64 23.41
C GLN A 369 -27.06 27.69 22.55
N SER A 370 -27.81 26.59 22.48
CA SER A 370 -29.05 26.48 21.70
C SER A 370 -30.30 26.20 22.57
N ALA A 371 -30.18 26.29 23.89
CA ALA A 371 -31.36 26.37 24.76
C ALA A 371 -31.97 27.77 24.66
N PRO A 372 -33.21 27.91 24.15
CA PRO A 372 -33.87 29.21 24.08
C PRO A 372 -34.27 29.66 25.49
N ASN A 373 -33.89 30.89 25.85
CA ASN A 373 -34.64 31.67 26.83
C ASN A 373 -35.89 32.24 26.19
#